data_AF-A0A9E5J608-F1
#
_entry.id   AF-A0A9E5J608-F1
#
_cell.length_a   1.000
_cell.length_b   1.000
_cell.length_c   1.000
_cell.angle_alpha   90.00
_cell.angle_beta   90.00
_cell.angle_gamma   90.00
#
_symmetry.space_group_name_H-M   'P 1'
#
loop_
_entity.id
_entity.type
_entity.pdbx_description
1 polymer ?
#
loop_
_entity_poly.entity_id
_entity_poly.type
_entity_poly.pdbx_seq_one_letter_code
_entity_poly.pdbx_strand_id
1 'polypeptide(L)' 'GLHDSFRLFAQPEKSYSWWDYRDFGFRRNRGLRIDHILVTDALKAQATACVIDKVPRKNERPSDHTPVVLTI' A
#
# COMPACT_ATOMS: atom_id res chain seq x y z
N GLY A 1 12.04 8.21 -16.09
CA GLY A 1 12.29 7.43 -14.86
C GLY A 1 10.96 6.91 -14.34
N LEU A 2 10.92 5.84 -13.56
CA LEU A 2 9.66 5.32 -13.01
C LEU A 2 9.19 6.16 -11.81
N HIS A 3 7.88 6.23 -11.58
CA HIS A 3 7.24 6.97 -10.48
C HIS A 3 6.52 6.01 -9.54
N ASP A 4 6.69 6.17 -8.23
CA ASP A 4 5.90 5.44 -7.23
C ASP A 4 4.47 5.98 -7.21
N SER A 5 3.51 5.20 -7.69
CA SER A 5 2.12 5.63 -7.85
C SER A 5 1.47 6.07 -6.54
N PHE A 6 1.85 5.49 -5.40
CA PHE A 6 1.32 5.91 -4.09
C PHE A 6 1.76 7.32 -3.72
N ARG A 7 2.95 7.74 -4.18
CA ARG A 7 3.50 9.08 -3.90
C ARG A 7 2.89 10.17 -4.78
N LEU A 8 2.06 9.81 -5.77
CA LEU A 8 1.35 10.77 -6.62
C LEU A 8 0.14 11.40 -5.93
N PHE A 9 -0.35 10.81 -4.83
CA PHE A 9 -1.55 11.24 -4.13
C PHE A 9 -1.25 11.63 -2.68
N ALA A 10 -2.29 12.02 -1.92
CA ALA A 10 -2.17 12.30 -0.50
C ALA A 10 -1.64 11.08 0.26
N GLN A 11 -0.74 11.30 1.21
CA GLN A 11 -0.01 10.24 1.90
C GLN A 11 -0.32 10.31 3.39
N PRO A 12 -1.38 9.63 3.86
CA PRO A 12 -1.66 9.54 5.28
C PRO A 12 -0.45 8.98 6.02
N GLU A 13 -0.17 9.53 7.20
CA GLU A 13 0.90 9.02 8.05
C GLU A 13 0.69 7.53 8.35
N LYS A 14 1.81 6.80 8.54
CA LYS A 14 1.79 5.38 8.94
C LYS A 14 0.97 4.50 7.97
N SER A 15 1.12 4.78 6.68
CA SER A 15 0.63 3.98 5.56
C SER A 15 1.65 2.88 5.25
N TYR A 16 1.27 1.63 5.50
CA TYR A 16 2.13 0.45 5.39
C TYR A 16 1.41 -0.62 4.59
N SER A 17 2.15 -1.44 3.85
CA SER A 17 1.62 -2.56 3.08
C SER A 17 1.89 -3.91 3.74
N TRP A 18 2.78 -3.95 4.75
CA TRP A 18 3.19 -5.15 5.47
C TRP A 18 3.30 -4.93 6.98
N TRP A 19 2.99 -5.98 7.76
CA TRP A 19 3.18 -6.03 9.21
C TRP A 19 3.57 -7.44 9.70
N ASP A 20 4.60 -7.51 10.54
CA ASP A 20 5.01 -8.76 11.20
C ASP A 20 3.89 -9.37 12.06
N TYR A 21 3.79 -10.70 12.04
CA TYR A 21 2.81 -11.45 12.83
C TYR A 21 3.13 -11.49 14.34
N ARG A 22 4.42 -11.65 14.71
CA ARG A 22 4.89 -12.03 16.05
C ARG A 22 4.63 -10.96 17.11
N ASP A 23 4.59 -9.68 16.72
CA ASP A 23 4.43 -8.54 17.63
C ASP A 23 3.08 -7.83 17.51
N PHE A 24 2.08 -8.47 16.90
CA PHE A 24 0.80 -7.86 16.55
C PHE A 24 0.99 -6.52 15.80
N GLY A 25 1.94 -6.47 14.85
CA GLY A 25 2.33 -5.24 14.16
C GLY A 25 1.14 -4.52 13.53
N PHE A 26 0.20 -5.28 12.97
CA PHE A 26 -1.02 -4.73 12.37
C PHE A 26 -1.93 -4.01 13.38
N ARG A 27 -2.16 -4.59 14.57
CA ARG A 27 -2.99 -3.96 15.62
C ARG A 27 -2.36 -2.68 16.18
N ARG A 28 -1.02 -2.63 16.23
CA ARG A 28 -0.26 -1.46 16.68
C ARG A 28 0.06 -0.47 15.55
N ASN A 29 -0.36 -0.78 14.32
CA ASN A 29 0.03 -0.11 13.08
C ASN A 29 1.54 0.20 13.01
N ARG A 30 2.38 -0.81 13.29
CA ARG A 30 3.85 -0.76 13.16
C ARG A 30 4.25 -1.64 11.98
N GLY A 31 4.44 -1.04 10.83
CA GLY A 31 4.65 -1.77 9.58
C GLY A 31 5.71 -1.13 8.70
N LEU A 32 5.83 -1.68 7.50
CA LEU A 32 6.66 -1.16 6.43
C LEU A 32 5.81 -0.99 5.16
N ARG A 33 6.20 -0.05 4.30
CA ARG A 33 5.60 0.09 2.96
C ARG A 33 6.63 -0.41 1.95
N ILE A 34 6.50 -1.68 1.57
CA ILE A 34 7.47 -2.42 0.75
C ILE A 34 6.85 -3.01 -0.52
N ASP A 35 5.54 -2.84 -0.71
CA ASP A 35 4.83 -3.20 -1.92
C ASP A 35 4.60 -1.93 -2.75
N HIS A 36 5.08 -1.91 -3.99
CA HIS A 36 5.09 -0.73 -4.83
C HIS A 36 4.52 -1.02 -6.21
N ILE A 37 3.76 -0.06 -6.74
CA ILE A 37 3.39 -0.01 -8.16
C ILE A 37 4.13 1.17 -8.77
N LEU A 38 5.17 0.86 -9.55
CA LEU A 38 6.00 1.84 -10.23
C LEU A 38 5.48 2.05 -11.65
N VAL A 39 5.16 3.28 -12.02
CA VAL A 39 4.53 3.62 -13.31
C VAL A 39 5.43 4.49 -14.18
N THR A 40 5.28 4.38 -15.49
CA THR A 40 5.90 5.27 -16.47
C THR A 40 5.19 6.62 -16.53
N ASP A 41 5.77 7.61 -17.21
CA ASP A 41 5.15 8.92 -17.43
C ASP A 41 3.79 8.80 -18.16
N ALA A 42 3.66 7.87 -19.11
CA ALA A 42 2.42 7.66 -19.87
C ALA A 42 1.26 7.15 -18.99
N LEU A 43 1.55 6.28 -18.02
CA LEU A 43 0.55 5.77 -17.07
C LEU A 43 0.28 6.74 -15.92
N LYS A 44 1.28 7.52 -15.51
CA LYS A 44 1.13 8.56 -14.48
C LYS A 44 0.01 9.54 -14.83
N ALA A 45 -0.15 9.91 -16.10
CA ALA A 45 -1.19 10.83 -16.55
C ALA A 45 -2.62 10.25 -16.45
N GLN A 46 -2.75 8.92 -16.39
CA GLN A 46 -4.03 8.23 -16.27
C GLN A 46 -4.37 7.88 -14.81
N ALA A 47 -3.38 7.85 -13.91
CA ALA A 47 -3.60 7.52 -12.51
C ALA A 47 -4.60 8.48 -11.84
N THR A 48 -5.71 7.95 -11.35
CA THR A 48 -6.77 8.70 -10.66
C THR A 48 -6.77 8.48 -9.15
N ALA A 49 -6.28 7.34 -8.67
CA ALA A 49 -6.11 7.07 -7.23
C ALA A 49 -5.06 5.98 -6.97
N CYS A 50 -4.42 6.01 -5.80
CA CYS A 50 -3.61 4.90 -5.30
C CYS A 50 -3.87 4.70 -3.81
N VAL A 51 -4.27 3.50 -3.40
CA VAL A 51 -4.67 3.18 -2.03
C VAL A 51 -4.00 1.91 -1.52
N ILE A 52 -3.79 1.85 -0.22
CA ILE A 52 -3.43 0.63 0.49
C ILE A 52 -4.71 0.09 1.13
N ASP A 53 -5.28 -0.97 0.55
CA ASP A 53 -6.50 -1.58 1.06
C ASP A 53 -6.17 -2.48 2.25
N LYS A 54 -6.47 -2.03 3.46
CA LYS A 54 -6.26 -2.79 4.71
C LYS A 54 -7.38 -3.79 5.02
N VAL A 55 -8.45 -3.86 4.23
CA VAL A 55 -9.60 -4.73 4.52
C VAL A 55 -9.19 -6.21 4.51
N PRO A 56 -8.48 -6.73 3.49
CA PRO A 56 -8.07 -8.14 3.47
C PRO A 56 -7.17 -8.53 4.64
N ARG A 57 -6.39 -7.58 5.18
CA ARG A 57 -5.51 -7.79 6.34
C ARG A 57 -6.29 -8.07 7.64
N LYS A 58 -7.59 -7.80 7.68
CA LYS A 58 -8.50 -8.08 8.82
C LYS A 58 -9.20 -9.43 8.74
N ASN A 59 -9.05 -10.17 7.65
CA ASN A 59 -9.68 -11.48 7.48
C ASN A 59 -9.13 -12.51 8.47
N GLU A 60 -9.82 -13.65 8.61
CA GLU A 60 -9.29 -14.81 9.32
C GLU A 60 -8.08 -15.37 8.57
N ARG A 61 -6.97 -15.60 9.29
CA ARG A 61 -5.69 -16.07 8.72
C ARG A 61 -5.25 -15.26 7.48
N PRO A 62 -5.09 -13.93 7.60
CA PRO A 62 -4.75 -13.08 6.48
C PRO A 62 -3.27 -13.26 6.11
N SER A 63 -2.86 -12.76 4.93
CA SER A 63 -1.45 -12.50 4.64
C SER A 63 -0.89 -11.43 5.60
N ASP A 64 0.44 -11.39 5.75
CA ASP A 64 1.17 -10.34 6.44
C ASP A 64 1.24 -9.06 5.60
N HIS A 65 1.01 -9.17 4.30
CA HIS A 65 0.82 -8.08 3.36
C HIS A 65 -0.65 -7.71 3.17
N THR A 66 -0.88 -6.54 2.58
CA THR A 66 -2.19 -6.07 2.13
C THR A 66 -2.08 -5.44 0.74
N PRO A 67 -3.14 -5.49 -0.09
CA PRO A 67 -3.06 -4.98 -1.46
C PRO A 67 -2.75 -3.48 -1.53
N VAL A 68 -1.89 -3.13 -2.48
CA VAL A 68 -1.74 -1.76 -3.00
C VAL A 68 -2.47 -1.71 -4.33
N VAL A 69 -3.38 -0.75 -4.49
CA VAL A 69 -4.27 -0.67 -5.64
C VAL A 69 -4.09 0.69 -6.31
N LEU A 70 -3.76 0.66 -7.59
CA LEU A 70 -3.74 1.83 -8.47
C LEU A 70 -4.99 1.81 -9.36
N THR A 71 -5.71 2.93 -9.41
CA THR A 71 -6.79 3.18 -10.37
C THR A 71 -6.26 4.08 -11.48
N ILE A 72 -6.50 3.68 -12.73
CA ILE A 72 -6.18 4.42 -13.96
C ILE A 72 -7.44 4.70 -14.76
#